data_AF-A0A2V5QDI2-F1
#
_entry.id   AF-A0A2V5QDI2-F1
#
_cell.length_a   1.000
_cell.length_b   1.000
_cell.length_c   1.000
_cell.angle_alpha   90.00
_cell.angle_beta   90.00
_cell.angle_gamma   90.00
#
_symmetry.space_group_name_H-M   'P 1'
#
loop_
_entity.id
_entity.type
_entity.pdbx_description
1 polymer ?
#
loop_
_entity_poly.entity_id
_entity_poly.type
_entity_poly.pdbx_seq_one_letter_code
_entity_poly.pdbx_strand_id
1 'polypeptide(L)'
;SAMRANNFQWWRERVRGVRRVFHLFRVDHVQGFYRTYAFPWRPRLNKEFLPLNEHQMLERTGGRAPHFVPHDDNTPENREANKREGEEYLRVVLEEAGGMRVSGEDLGVVPEYVRPSLRSLGIAGFKIPHWETRDGVIIPGEMYERLSVATYATHDHSPIRALWNEAFANAASNTGAQARATLEKIALFAGLGGNSQGAAVSSPPFQSGADLEPPLLGQLDFEKDFYPAIMEALFKCNSWIAIVMITDLLACKYRFNVPGTKATLNWTRRMQRSVAELKSSRKEQKRMQLIHQLLEKTGRV
;
A
#
# COMPACT_ATOMS: atom_id res chain seq x y z
N SER A 1 -13.66 20.63 19.54
CA SER A 1 -12.49 20.99 18.73
C SER A 1 -12.83 22.19 17.85
N ALA A 2 -11.84 22.93 17.34
CA ALA A 2 -12.08 24.04 16.41
C ALA A 2 -12.83 23.62 15.14
N MET A 3 -12.61 22.38 14.67
CA MET A 3 -13.35 21.79 13.54
C MET A 3 -14.84 21.62 13.83
N ARG A 4 -15.22 21.18 15.03
CA ARG A 4 -16.65 21.04 15.41
C ARG A 4 -17.35 22.41 15.46
N ALA A 5 -16.65 23.46 15.87
CA ALA A 5 -17.22 24.79 16.06
C ALA A 5 -17.76 25.43 14.77
N ASN A 6 -17.27 25.02 13.59
CA ASN A 6 -17.75 25.50 12.29
C ASN A 6 -18.29 24.37 11.40
N ASN A 7 -18.83 23.29 12.01
CA ASN A 7 -19.38 22.14 11.28
C ASN A 7 -18.41 21.56 10.23
N PHE A 8 -17.13 21.44 10.60
CA PHE A 8 -16.08 20.81 9.80
C PHE A 8 -15.88 21.48 8.43
N GLN A 9 -16.11 22.79 8.33
CA GLN A 9 -16.11 23.54 7.07
C GLN A 9 -14.88 23.26 6.18
N TRP A 10 -13.68 23.15 6.78
CA TRP A 10 -12.46 22.86 6.03
C TRP A 10 -12.52 21.52 5.28
N TRP A 11 -13.00 20.46 5.93
CA TRP A 11 -13.14 19.15 5.30
C TRP A 11 -14.20 19.20 4.20
N ARG A 12 -15.31 19.89 4.44
CA ARG A 12 -16.38 20.03 3.45
C ARG A 12 -15.90 20.75 2.19
N GLU A 13 -15.21 21.87 2.35
CA GLU A 13 -14.63 22.63 1.24
C GLU A 13 -13.57 21.83 0.48
N ARG A 14 -12.71 21.10 1.21
CA ARG A 14 -11.68 20.24 0.61
C ARG A 14 -12.31 19.17 -0.28
N VAL A 15 -13.34 18.47 0.22
CA VAL A 15 -14.03 17.41 -0.55
C VAL A 15 -14.80 17.99 -1.73
N ARG A 16 -15.48 19.14 -1.57
CA ARG A 16 -16.13 19.84 -2.70
C ARG A 16 -15.14 20.21 -3.80
N GLY A 17 -13.92 20.60 -3.44
CA GLY A 17 -12.85 20.85 -4.41
C GLY A 17 -12.48 19.60 -5.20
N VAL A 18 -12.30 18.46 -4.53
CA VAL A 18 -11.98 17.17 -5.16
C VAL A 18 -13.12 16.69 -6.07
N ARG A 19 -14.38 16.84 -5.64
CA ARG A 19 -15.58 16.44 -6.39
C ARG A 19 -15.75 17.13 -7.74
N ARG A 20 -15.15 18.31 -7.93
CA ARG A 20 -15.20 19.02 -9.21
C ARG A 20 -14.46 18.31 -10.33
N VAL A 21 -13.53 17.40 -9.99
CA VAL A 21 -12.58 16.84 -10.95
C VAL A 21 -12.59 15.30 -10.96
N PHE A 22 -12.85 14.66 -9.82
CA PHE A 22 -12.67 13.22 -9.66
C PHE A 22 -13.98 12.49 -9.36
N HIS A 23 -14.06 11.23 -9.79
CA HIS A 23 -15.15 10.30 -9.43
C HIS A 23 -14.81 9.47 -8.19
N LEU A 24 -13.51 9.33 -7.90
CA LEU A 24 -12.96 8.58 -6.78
C LEU A 24 -11.77 9.35 -6.19
N PHE A 25 -11.61 9.31 -4.87
CA PHE A 25 -10.40 9.82 -4.23
C PHE A 25 -9.91 8.92 -3.10
N ARG A 26 -8.61 9.02 -2.84
CA ARG A 26 -7.91 8.34 -1.76
C ARG A 26 -7.67 9.32 -0.62
N VAL A 27 -8.03 8.93 0.59
CA VAL A 27 -7.59 9.57 1.84
C VAL A 27 -6.24 8.96 2.22
N ASP A 28 -5.20 9.78 2.15
CA ASP A 28 -3.87 9.42 2.62
C ASP A 28 -3.88 9.30 4.15
N HIS A 29 -3.19 8.29 4.69
CA HIS A 29 -3.08 8.04 6.12
C HIS A 29 -4.44 8.13 6.86
N VAL A 30 -5.40 7.29 6.45
CA VAL A 30 -6.78 7.36 6.97
C VAL A 30 -6.84 7.13 8.49
N GLN A 31 -5.83 6.45 9.04
CA GLN A 31 -5.64 6.26 10.48
C GLN A 31 -5.57 7.58 11.26
N GLY A 32 -5.06 8.65 10.64
CA GLY A 32 -4.95 9.98 11.24
C GLY A 32 -6.29 10.60 11.65
N PHE A 33 -7.40 10.10 11.11
CA PHE A 33 -8.75 10.49 11.53
C PHE A 33 -9.11 9.93 12.91
N TYR A 34 -8.61 8.74 13.23
CA TYR A 34 -8.86 8.05 14.49
C TYR A 34 -7.89 8.50 15.57
N ARG A 35 -6.60 8.54 15.22
CA ARG A 35 -5.52 9.00 16.10
C ARG A 35 -4.27 9.35 15.31
N THR A 36 -3.48 10.27 15.84
CA THR A 36 -2.19 10.67 15.27
C THR A 36 -1.11 10.55 16.32
N TYR A 37 0.06 10.03 15.95
CA TYR A 37 1.23 10.06 16.83
C TYR A 37 1.86 11.45 16.80
N ALA A 38 1.78 12.17 17.92
CA ALA A 38 2.19 13.54 18.05
C ALA A 38 3.52 13.66 18.81
N PHE A 39 4.34 14.61 18.36
CA PHE A 39 5.60 14.97 19.02
C PHE A 39 5.43 16.32 19.73
N PRO A 40 5.99 16.49 20.94
CA PRO A 40 5.95 17.76 21.68
C PRO A 40 6.88 18.84 21.11
N TRP A 41 7.58 18.53 20.02
CA TRP A 41 8.43 19.46 19.26
C TRP A 41 8.05 19.46 17.78
N ARG A 42 8.46 20.52 17.06
CA ARG A 42 8.23 20.62 15.62
C ARG A 42 9.20 19.75 14.83
N PRO A 43 8.82 19.18 13.66
CA PRO A 43 9.71 18.33 12.84
C PRO A 43 11.07 18.94 12.49
N ARG A 44 11.18 20.28 12.44
CA ARG A 44 12.46 20.99 12.21
C ARG A 44 13.52 20.69 13.28
N LEU A 45 13.09 20.34 14.49
CA LEU A 45 13.95 20.03 15.63
C LEU A 45 14.33 18.55 15.70
N ASN A 46 13.87 17.69 14.78
CA ASN A 46 14.12 16.24 14.86
C ASN A 46 15.62 15.90 15.01
N LYS A 47 16.52 16.63 14.33
CA LYS A 47 17.97 16.39 14.44
C LYS A 47 18.53 16.63 15.84
N GLU A 48 17.89 17.49 16.63
CA GLU A 48 18.27 17.80 18.01
C GLU A 48 17.73 16.79 19.00
N PHE A 49 16.60 16.14 18.68
CA PHE A 49 15.92 15.18 19.55
C PHE A 49 16.29 13.71 19.26
N LEU A 50 16.57 13.34 18.01
CA LEU A 50 16.90 11.96 17.63
C LEU A 50 18.12 11.36 18.36
N PRO A 51 19.18 12.11 18.69
CA PRO A 51 20.32 11.56 19.44
C PRO A 51 20.07 11.43 20.95
N LEU A 52 18.99 12.01 21.47
CA LEU A 52 18.73 12.06 22.91
C LEU A 52 18.19 10.73 23.40
N ASN A 53 18.58 10.35 24.62
CA ASN A 53 17.84 9.32 25.35
C ASN A 53 16.53 9.89 25.92
N GLU A 54 15.70 9.00 26.47
CA GLU A 54 14.39 9.36 27.01
C GLU A 54 14.46 10.45 28.09
N HIS A 55 15.37 10.32 29.07
CA HIS A 55 15.54 11.31 30.15
C HIS A 55 15.89 12.70 29.60
N GLN A 56 16.85 12.78 28.69
CA GLN A 56 17.28 14.03 28.05
C GLN A 56 16.17 14.66 27.21
N MET A 57 15.37 13.84 26.50
CA MET A 57 14.22 14.31 25.74
C MET A 57 13.14 14.88 26.66
N LEU A 58 12.84 14.21 27.77
CA LEU A 58 11.86 14.65 28.75
C LEU A 58 12.28 15.97 29.42
N GLU A 59 13.55 16.12 29.79
CA GLU A 59 14.08 17.37 30.35
C GLU A 59 13.84 18.55 29.40
N ARG A 60 14.09 18.38 28.10
CA ARG A 60 13.90 19.43 27.09
C ARG A 60 12.45 19.73 26.72
N THR A 61 11.54 18.80 26.98
CA THR A 61 10.13 18.93 26.61
C THR A 61 9.22 19.33 27.76
N GLY A 62 9.80 19.50 28.96
CA GLY A 62 9.05 19.73 30.20
C GLY A 62 8.29 18.48 30.64
N GLY A 63 8.88 17.30 30.48
CA GLY A 63 8.31 16.00 30.84
C GLY A 63 7.31 15.44 29.82
N ARG A 64 7.17 16.04 28.63
CA ARG A 64 6.21 15.58 27.62
C ARG A 64 6.87 14.59 26.66
N ALA A 65 6.36 13.37 26.62
CA ALA A 65 6.79 12.37 25.64
C ALA A 65 5.93 12.43 24.35
N PRO A 66 6.44 11.92 23.22
CA PRO A 66 5.61 11.61 22.06
C PRO A 66 4.51 10.59 22.41
N HIS A 67 3.30 10.82 21.93
CA HIS A 67 2.12 10.04 22.31
C HIS A 67 1.05 10.08 21.21
N PHE A 68 0.09 9.17 21.29
CA PHE A 68 -1.09 9.23 20.43
C PHE A 68 -2.09 10.27 20.94
N VAL A 69 -2.66 11.04 20.02
CA VAL A 69 -3.77 11.96 20.25
C VAL A 69 -4.95 11.58 19.34
N PRO A 70 -6.22 11.68 19.79
CA PRO A 70 -6.62 12.19 21.10
C PRO A 70 -6.36 11.20 22.25
N HIS A 71 -6.39 9.88 21.98
CA HIS A 71 -6.14 8.84 22.97
C HIS A 71 -5.14 7.80 22.45
N ASP A 72 -4.48 7.10 23.37
CA ASP A 72 -3.81 5.83 23.07
C ASP A 72 -4.84 4.72 22.71
N ASP A 73 -4.38 3.50 22.44
CA ASP A 73 -5.28 2.35 22.21
C ASP A 73 -5.14 1.29 23.33
N ASN A 74 -4.64 1.67 24.51
CA ASN A 74 -4.32 0.74 25.58
C ASN A 74 -5.58 0.17 26.24
N THR A 75 -6.65 0.96 26.35
CA THR A 75 -7.92 0.53 26.94
C THR A 75 -9.02 0.36 25.89
N PRO A 76 -10.00 -0.53 26.10
CA PRO A 76 -11.18 -0.63 25.24
C PRO A 76 -11.93 0.70 25.08
N GLU A 77 -12.01 1.49 26.16
CA GLU A 77 -12.70 2.79 26.18
C GLU A 77 -12.00 3.80 25.27
N ASN A 78 -10.66 3.84 25.30
CA ASN A 78 -9.87 4.72 24.43
C ASN A 78 -9.99 4.30 22.95
N ARG A 79 -9.95 2.99 22.67
CA ARG A 79 -10.16 2.46 21.30
C ARG A 79 -11.53 2.86 20.76
N GLU A 80 -12.58 2.71 21.57
CA GLU A 80 -13.93 3.11 21.17
C GLU A 80 -14.07 4.64 21.03
N ALA A 81 -13.42 5.44 21.88
CA ALA A 81 -13.39 6.90 21.73
C ALA A 81 -12.72 7.32 20.41
N ASN A 82 -11.52 6.80 20.12
CA ASN A 82 -10.81 7.02 18.86
C ASN A 82 -11.65 6.59 17.65
N LYS A 83 -12.31 5.43 17.73
CA LYS A 83 -13.24 4.94 16.69
C LYS A 83 -14.37 5.94 16.45
N ARG A 84 -15.12 6.34 17.49
CA ARG A 84 -16.25 7.28 17.34
C ARG A 84 -15.82 8.62 16.77
N GLU A 85 -14.70 9.16 17.25
CA GLU A 85 -14.18 10.44 16.74
C GLU A 85 -13.72 10.33 15.29
N GLY A 86 -12.98 9.28 14.92
CA GLY A 86 -12.58 9.06 13.53
C GLY A 86 -13.76 8.90 12.59
N GLU A 87 -14.79 8.14 13.00
CA GLU A 87 -16.03 8.00 12.23
C GLU A 87 -16.78 9.34 12.08
N GLU A 88 -16.75 10.24 13.06
CA GLU A 88 -17.37 11.58 12.96
C GLU A 88 -16.76 12.38 11.79
N TYR A 89 -15.43 12.47 11.73
CA TYR A 89 -14.75 13.15 10.63
C TYR A 89 -14.97 12.44 9.28
N LEU A 90 -14.91 11.10 9.25
CA LEU A 90 -15.11 10.34 8.02
C LEU A 90 -16.54 10.46 7.48
N ARG A 91 -17.56 10.51 8.36
CA ARG A 91 -18.96 10.75 7.93
C ARG A 91 -19.14 12.10 7.26
N VAL A 92 -18.46 13.15 7.74
CA VAL A 92 -18.45 14.47 7.07
C VAL A 92 -17.83 14.35 5.67
N VAL A 93 -16.71 13.64 5.55
CA VAL A 93 -16.07 13.41 4.25
C VAL A 93 -17.01 12.66 3.30
N LEU A 94 -17.69 11.63 3.78
CA LEU A 94 -18.63 10.82 2.99
C LEU A 94 -19.89 11.60 2.59
N GLU A 95 -20.46 12.37 3.50
CA GLU A 95 -21.62 13.23 3.24
C GLU A 95 -21.32 14.20 2.08
N GLU A 96 -20.17 14.85 2.12
CA GLU A 96 -19.76 15.79 1.07
C GLU A 96 -19.28 15.08 -0.21
N ALA A 97 -18.73 13.87 -0.10
CA ALA A 97 -18.38 13.05 -1.25
C ALA A 97 -19.64 12.65 -2.05
N GLY A 98 -20.78 12.47 -1.38
CA GLY A 98 -22.04 12.09 -1.99
C GLY A 98 -21.91 10.79 -2.78
N GLY A 99 -22.17 10.84 -4.09
CA GLY A 99 -22.06 9.68 -4.98
C GLY A 99 -20.63 9.27 -5.35
N MET A 100 -19.60 10.03 -4.96
CA MET A 100 -18.20 9.66 -5.22
C MET A 100 -17.80 8.41 -4.44
N ARG A 101 -16.69 7.80 -4.86
CA ARG A 101 -16.10 6.66 -4.15
C ARG A 101 -14.87 7.09 -3.35
N VAL A 102 -14.69 6.50 -2.18
CA VAL A 102 -13.61 6.83 -1.26
C VAL A 102 -12.80 5.57 -0.94
N SER A 103 -11.49 5.66 -1.09
CA SER A 103 -10.55 4.70 -0.51
C SER A 103 -9.77 5.35 0.63
N GLY A 104 -9.44 4.58 1.65
CA GLY A 104 -8.63 5.01 2.78
C GLY A 104 -7.34 4.20 2.80
N GLU A 105 -6.20 4.87 2.79
CA GLU A 105 -4.94 4.17 2.96
C GLU A 105 -4.71 3.82 4.43
N ASP A 106 -4.82 2.53 4.72
CA ASP A 106 -4.66 1.88 6.02
C ASP A 106 -3.42 0.97 6.04
N LEU A 107 -2.23 1.53 5.75
CA LEU A 107 -0.97 0.79 5.80
C LEU A 107 -0.19 1.07 7.09
N GLY A 108 0.75 0.18 7.41
CA GLY A 108 1.58 0.28 8.61
C GLY A 108 0.95 -0.42 9.81
N VAL A 109 1.07 0.17 11.00
CA VAL A 109 0.58 -0.41 12.26
C VAL A 109 -0.88 0.03 12.49
N VAL A 110 -1.81 -0.74 11.92
CA VAL A 110 -3.24 -0.43 11.93
C VAL A 110 -3.92 -1.01 13.18
N PRO A 111 -4.62 -0.19 14.00
CA PRO A 111 -5.43 -0.70 15.09
C PRO A 111 -6.54 -1.65 14.61
N GLU A 112 -6.85 -2.66 15.42
CA GLU A 112 -7.83 -3.71 15.08
C GLU A 112 -9.22 -3.17 14.69
N TYR A 113 -9.63 -2.02 15.24
CA TYR A 113 -10.94 -1.42 15.00
C TYR A 113 -11.02 -0.59 13.71
N VAL A 114 -9.88 -0.17 13.14
CA VAL A 114 -9.88 0.76 11.99
C VAL A 114 -10.43 0.08 10.74
N ARG A 115 -9.95 -1.12 10.39
CA ARG A 115 -10.41 -1.83 9.19
C ARG A 115 -11.92 -2.16 9.25
N PRO A 116 -12.46 -2.72 10.36
CA PRO A 116 -13.90 -2.90 10.53
C PRO A 116 -14.69 -1.59 10.43
N SER A 117 -14.17 -0.48 10.99
CA SER A 117 -14.79 0.85 10.92
C SER A 117 -14.83 1.39 9.49
N LEU A 118 -13.74 1.30 8.72
CA LEU A 118 -13.74 1.70 7.31
C LEU A 118 -14.76 0.89 6.49
N ARG A 119 -14.83 -0.42 6.75
CA ARG A 119 -15.79 -1.31 6.10
C ARG A 119 -17.23 -0.95 6.42
N SER A 120 -17.57 -0.64 7.68
CA SER A 120 -18.93 -0.24 8.06
C SER A 120 -19.34 1.10 7.44
N LEU A 121 -18.37 1.97 7.16
CA LEU A 121 -18.56 3.25 6.48
C LEU A 121 -18.56 3.14 4.94
N GLY A 122 -18.31 1.96 4.36
CA GLY A 122 -18.23 1.80 2.91
C GLY A 122 -16.93 2.36 2.28
N ILE A 123 -15.86 2.52 3.06
CA ILE A 123 -14.56 3.01 2.59
C ILE A 123 -13.66 1.81 2.27
N ALA A 124 -13.14 1.77 1.04
CA ALA A 124 -12.23 0.71 0.61
C ALA A 124 -10.83 0.87 1.22
N GLY A 125 -10.37 -0.14 1.98
CA GLY A 125 -8.99 -0.23 2.48
C GLY A 125 -8.01 -0.75 1.42
N PHE A 126 -6.72 -0.64 1.68
CA PHE A 126 -5.64 -1.11 0.83
C PHE A 126 -5.23 -2.54 1.16
N LYS A 127 -4.85 -3.28 0.11
CA LYS A 127 -4.28 -4.62 0.18
C LYS A 127 -2.95 -4.63 -0.54
N ILE A 128 -1.86 -4.79 0.22
CA ILE A 128 -0.51 -4.95 -0.31
C ILE A 128 -0.17 -6.43 -0.23
N PRO A 129 -0.16 -7.17 -1.35
CA PRO A 129 -0.26 -8.62 -1.28
C PRO A 129 0.78 -9.33 -0.43
N HIS A 130 2.01 -8.83 -0.45
CA HIS A 130 3.12 -9.40 0.31
C HIS A 130 3.18 -8.96 1.78
N TRP A 131 2.25 -8.10 2.22
CA TRP A 131 2.03 -7.73 3.63
C TRP A 131 0.76 -8.35 4.20
N GLU A 132 -0.15 -8.83 3.36
CA GLU A 132 -1.36 -9.53 3.78
C GLU A 132 -1.00 -10.97 4.17
N THR A 133 -0.62 -11.16 5.43
CA THR A 133 -0.33 -12.47 6.02
C THR A 133 -1.26 -12.81 7.18
N ARG A 134 -1.55 -14.09 7.35
CA ARG A 134 -2.19 -14.65 8.55
C ARG A 134 -1.38 -15.87 9.00
N ASP A 135 -0.94 -15.87 10.25
CA ASP A 135 -0.12 -16.96 10.83
C ASP A 135 1.11 -17.31 9.98
N GLY A 136 1.77 -16.28 9.42
CA GLY A 136 2.95 -16.43 8.55
C GLY A 136 2.64 -16.76 7.08
N VAL A 137 1.38 -17.04 6.74
CA VAL A 137 0.95 -17.44 5.39
C VAL A 137 0.40 -16.25 4.62
N ILE A 138 0.80 -16.10 3.35
CA ILE A 138 0.26 -15.09 2.44
C ILE A 138 -1.21 -15.37 2.16
N ILE A 139 -2.07 -14.38 2.35
CA ILE A 139 -3.50 -14.48 2.07
C ILE A 139 -3.71 -14.45 0.54
N PRO A 140 -4.34 -15.48 -0.07
CA PRO A 140 -4.65 -15.49 -1.49
C PRO A 140 -5.53 -14.30 -1.88
N GLY A 141 -5.29 -13.73 -3.06
CA GLY A 141 -6.02 -12.55 -3.53
C GLY A 141 -7.53 -12.76 -3.63
N GLU A 142 -7.97 -13.98 -3.93
CA GLU A 142 -9.39 -14.37 -4.01
C GLU A 142 -10.11 -14.24 -2.65
N MET A 143 -9.37 -14.31 -1.54
CA MET A 143 -9.90 -14.14 -0.18
C MET A 143 -9.96 -12.66 0.26
N TYR A 144 -9.47 -11.73 -0.55
CA TYR A 144 -9.55 -10.31 -0.20
C TYR A 144 -11.01 -9.87 -0.14
N GLU A 145 -11.30 -8.98 0.82
CA GLU A 145 -12.62 -8.36 0.88
C GLU A 145 -12.89 -7.58 -0.40
N ARG A 146 -14.09 -7.72 -0.97
CA ARG A 146 -14.46 -7.02 -2.21
C ARG A 146 -14.30 -5.51 -2.06
N LEU A 147 -14.66 -4.93 -0.91
CA LEU A 147 -14.49 -3.50 -0.63
C LEU A 147 -13.03 -3.15 -0.28
N SER A 148 -12.14 -3.30 -1.26
CA SER A 148 -10.71 -3.00 -1.10
C SER A 148 -10.03 -2.59 -2.41
N VAL A 149 -8.82 -2.05 -2.26
CA VAL A 149 -7.92 -1.65 -3.34
C VAL A 149 -6.62 -2.46 -3.24
N ALA A 150 -6.36 -3.34 -4.20
CA ALA A 150 -5.11 -4.10 -4.26
C ALA A 150 -4.05 -3.40 -5.12
N THR A 151 -2.81 -3.37 -4.64
CA THR A 151 -1.63 -2.92 -5.38
C THR A 151 -0.38 -3.54 -4.79
N TYR A 152 0.64 -3.80 -5.59
CA TYR A 152 1.92 -4.30 -5.06
C TYR A 152 2.70 -3.27 -4.25
N ALA A 153 2.48 -1.99 -4.52
CA ALA A 153 3.24 -0.92 -3.88
C ALA A 153 2.54 0.43 -4.05
N THR A 154 3.08 1.43 -3.37
CA THR A 154 2.76 2.85 -3.58
C THR A 154 3.97 3.58 -4.14
N HIS A 155 3.81 4.86 -4.48
CA HIS A 155 4.89 5.72 -4.93
C HIS A 155 6.07 5.84 -3.94
N ASP A 156 5.86 5.46 -2.68
CA ASP A 156 6.87 5.43 -1.62
C ASP A 156 7.78 4.21 -1.68
N HIS A 157 7.48 3.23 -2.52
CA HIS A 157 8.19 1.96 -2.59
C HIS A 157 9.04 1.83 -3.85
N SER A 158 10.03 0.95 -3.81
CA SER A 158 10.80 0.57 -4.99
C SER A 158 9.89 -0.19 -5.98
N PRO A 159 9.93 0.12 -7.29
CA PRO A 159 9.27 -0.72 -8.28
C PRO A 159 9.78 -2.15 -8.25
N ILE A 160 8.95 -3.09 -8.68
CA ILE A 160 9.25 -4.52 -8.64
C ILE A 160 10.49 -4.84 -9.49
N ARG A 161 10.67 -4.19 -10.65
CA ARG A 161 11.88 -4.37 -11.46
C ARG A 161 13.15 -3.82 -10.79
N ALA A 162 13.02 -2.78 -9.96
CA ALA A 162 14.15 -2.29 -9.18
C ALA A 162 14.51 -3.28 -8.07
N LEU A 163 13.51 -3.83 -7.36
CA LEU A 163 13.69 -4.88 -6.36
C LEU A 163 14.35 -6.13 -6.97
N TRP A 164 13.89 -6.56 -8.15
CA TRP A 164 14.49 -7.68 -8.87
C TRP A 164 15.99 -7.46 -9.10
N ASN A 165 16.38 -6.32 -9.66
CA ASN A 165 17.79 -6.04 -9.90
C ASN A 165 18.59 -5.98 -8.59
N GLU A 166 18.04 -5.39 -7.52
CA GLU A 166 18.69 -5.30 -6.21
C GLU A 166 18.94 -6.68 -5.59
N ALA A 167 17.94 -7.57 -5.65
CA ALA A 167 18.02 -8.92 -5.12
C ALA A 167 19.12 -9.78 -5.76
N PHE A 168 19.39 -9.57 -7.06
CA PHE A 168 20.40 -10.35 -7.80
C PHE A 168 21.76 -9.65 -7.89
N ALA A 169 21.81 -8.34 -8.09
CA ALA A 169 23.06 -7.61 -8.23
C ALA A 169 23.77 -7.40 -6.88
N ASN A 170 23.00 -7.28 -5.79
CA ASN A 170 23.52 -7.01 -4.45
C ASN A 170 23.12 -8.12 -3.46
N ALA A 171 23.08 -9.39 -3.90
CA ALA A 171 22.56 -10.51 -3.11
C ALA A 171 23.22 -10.67 -1.72
N ALA A 172 24.49 -10.28 -1.59
CA ALA A 172 25.23 -10.36 -0.32
C ALA A 172 24.96 -9.18 0.64
N SER A 173 24.25 -8.14 0.20
CA SER A 173 23.94 -6.97 1.04
C SER A 173 22.63 -7.14 1.79
N ASN A 174 22.46 -6.38 2.88
CA ASN A 174 21.19 -6.32 3.61
C ASN A 174 20.03 -5.86 2.71
N THR A 175 20.29 -4.92 1.79
CA THR A 175 19.27 -4.40 0.86
C THR A 175 18.88 -5.44 -0.19
N GLY A 176 19.84 -6.22 -0.71
CA GLY A 176 19.58 -7.33 -1.61
C GLY A 176 18.79 -8.44 -0.95
N ALA A 177 19.15 -8.82 0.29
CA ALA A 177 18.41 -9.81 1.07
C ALA A 177 16.94 -9.38 1.33
N GLN A 178 16.72 -8.11 1.70
CA GLN A 178 15.36 -7.56 1.88
C GLN A 178 14.56 -7.52 0.58
N ALA A 179 15.20 -7.14 -0.53
CA ALA A 179 14.56 -7.14 -1.85
C ALA A 179 14.17 -8.56 -2.26
N ARG A 180 15.05 -9.54 -2.02
CA ARG A 180 14.78 -10.94 -2.29
C ARG A 180 13.59 -11.47 -1.46
N ALA A 181 13.60 -11.25 -0.16
CA ALA A 181 12.50 -11.67 0.72
C ALA A 181 11.14 -11.05 0.31
N THR A 182 11.16 -9.80 -0.17
CA THR A 182 9.96 -9.14 -0.71
C THR A 182 9.46 -9.84 -1.98
N LEU A 183 10.36 -10.12 -2.93
CA LEU A 183 10.03 -10.80 -4.18
C LEU A 183 9.52 -12.23 -3.94
N GLU A 184 10.09 -12.96 -2.98
CA GLU A 184 9.64 -14.30 -2.63
C GLU A 184 8.20 -14.29 -2.13
N LYS A 185 7.80 -13.33 -1.28
CA LYS A 185 6.40 -13.16 -0.85
C LYS A 185 5.46 -12.79 -2.00
N ILE A 186 5.90 -11.93 -2.93
CA ILE A 186 5.13 -11.60 -4.14
C ILE A 186 4.98 -12.86 -5.02
N ALA A 187 6.03 -13.67 -5.14
CA ALA A 187 6.01 -14.91 -5.89
C ALA A 187 5.04 -15.93 -5.28
N LEU A 188 5.06 -16.08 -3.95
CA LEU A 188 4.11 -16.92 -3.20
C LEU A 188 2.67 -16.46 -3.45
N PHE A 189 2.40 -15.15 -3.36
CA PHE A 189 1.09 -14.60 -3.72
C PHE A 189 0.69 -14.92 -5.16
N ALA A 190 1.65 -14.92 -6.08
CA ALA A 190 1.43 -15.24 -7.48
C ALA A 190 1.33 -16.74 -7.79
N GLY A 191 1.43 -17.61 -6.78
CA GLY A 191 1.39 -19.06 -6.96
C GLY A 191 2.64 -19.63 -7.61
N LEU A 192 3.78 -18.92 -7.55
CA LEU A 192 5.04 -19.39 -8.12
C LEU A 192 5.82 -20.33 -7.18
N GLY A 193 5.35 -20.58 -5.95
CA GLY A 193 6.01 -21.44 -4.95
C GLY A 193 5.94 -22.95 -5.24
N GLY A 194 6.92 -23.70 -4.76
CA GLY A 194 7.16 -25.10 -5.12
C GLY A 194 6.13 -26.09 -4.56
N ASN A 195 5.22 -26.55 -5.43
CA ASN A 195 4.90 -27.97 -5.64
C ASN A 195 4.12 -28.12 -6.95
N SER A 196 4.84 -28.24 -8.06
CA SER A 196 4.26 -28.56 -9.36
C SER A 196 5.26 -29.34 -10.20
N GLN A 197 5.63 -30.54 -9.73
CA GLN A 197 5.83 -31.62 -10.70
C GLN A 197 4.44 -32.00 -11.23
N GLY A 198 4.14 -31.55 -12.45
CA GLY A 198 3.12 -32.09 -13.35
C GLY A 198 1.78 -32.50 -12.73
N ALA A 199 0.84 -31.57 -12.61
CA ALA A 199 -0.58 -31.87 -12.83
C ALA A 199 -1.34 -30.56 -13.01
N ALA A 200 -2.15 -30.48 -14.07
CA ALA A 200 -3.27 -29.57 -14.09
C ALA A 200 -4.19 -29.94 -12.91
N VAL A 201 -4.26 -29.09 -11.89
CA VAL A 201 -5.16 -29.31 -10.75
C VAL A 201 -6.08 -28.11 -10.65
N SER A 202 -7.32 -28.36 -11.06
CA SER A 202 -8.52 -27.68 -10.58
C SER A 202 -8.41 -27.38 -9.09
N SER A 203 -8.56 -26.10 -8.72
CA SER A 203 -8.61 -25.55 -7.36
C SER A 203 -8.47 -26.55 -6.20
N PRO A 204 -7.37 -26.52 -5.42
CA PRO A 204 -7.32 -27.23 -4.15
C PRO A 204 -7.86 -26.36 -3.00
N PRO A 205 -8.52 -26.96 -2.00
CA PRO A 205 -8.95 -26.28 -0.79
C PRO A 205 -7.74 -25.92 0.07
N PHE A 206 -7.77 -24.72 0.64
CA PHE A 206 -6.90 -24.15 1.68
C PHE A 206 -5.73 -25.05 2.13
N GLN A 207 -4.61 -25.00 1.40
CA GLN A 207 -3.34 -25.54 1.91
C GLN A 207 -2.82 -24.59 2.99
N SER A 208 -2.49 -25.13 4.16
CA SER A 208 -1.72 -24.42 5.18
C SER A 208 -0.39 -24.00 4.57
N GLY A 209 -0.16 -22.70 4.36
CA GLY A 209 1.06 -22.18 3.74
C GLY A 209 2.34 -22.33 4.58
N ALA A 210 2.35 -23.24 5.56
CA ALA A 210 3.54 -23.62 6.31
C ALA A 210 4.52 -24.47 5.48
N ASP A 211 4.05 -25.09 4.38
CA ASP A 211 4.85 -26.02 3.57
C ASP A 211 5.25 -25.49 2.17
N LEU A 212 4.93 -24.23 1.86
CA LEU A 212 5.31 -23.64 0.56
C LEU A 212 6.73 -23.07 0.64
N GLU A 213 7.71 -23.82 0.15
CA GLU A 213 9.05 -23.26 -0.04
C GLU A 213 8.99 -22.10 -1.04
N PRO A 214 9.66 -20.97 -0.73
CA PRO A 214 9.73 -19.85 -1.65
C PRO A 214 10.35 -20.30 -2.98
N PRO A 215 9.82 -19.84 -4.13
CA PRO A 215 10.36 -20.26 -5.42
C PRO A 215 11.84 -19.98 -5.52
N LEU A 216 12.53 -20.84 -6.28
CA LEU A 216 13.89 -20.58 -6.72
C LEU A 216 13.89 -19.41 -7.72
N LEU A 217 13.80 -18.17 -7.21
CA LEU A 217 13.73 -16.95 -8.02
C LEU A 217 14.85 -16.87 -9.07
N GLY A 218 16.02 -17.46 -8.79
CA GLY A 218 17.15 -17.51 -9.72
C GLY A 218 16.92 -18.35 -10.98
N GLN A 219 15.86 -19.16 -11.04
CA GLN A 219 15.48 -19.94 -12.21
C GLN A 219 14.41 -19.25 -13.07
N LEU A 220 13.82 -18.14 -12.58
CA LEU A 220 12.76 -17.42 -13.28
C LEU A 220 13.34 -16.25 -14.09
N ASP A 221 12.82 -16.04 -15.30
CA ASP A 221 13.02 -14.80 -16.04
C ASP A 221 11.98 -13.74 -15.62
N PHE A 222 12.43 -12.51 -15.40
CA PHE A 222 11.55 -11.43 -14.95
C PHE A 222 10.41 -11.17 -15.94
N GLU A 223 10.68 -11.06 -17.24
CA GLU A 223 9.67 -10.63 -18.22
C GLU A 223 8.81 -11.80 -18.70
N LYS A 224 9.35 -13.03 -18.70
CA LYS A 224 8.64 -14.22 -19.20
C LYS A 224 7.86 -14.96 -18.13
N ASP A 225 8.39 -15.06 -16.92
CA ASP A 225 7.83 -15.93 -15.88
C ASP A 225 7.23 -15.10 -14.73
N PHE A 226 8.05 -14.24 -14.11
CA PHE A 226 7.66 -13.52 -12.90
C PHE A 226 6.63 -12.42 -13.16
N TYR A 227 6.89 -11.53 -14.11
CA TYR A 227 6.04 -10.37 -14.41
C TYR A 227 4.62 -10.77 -14.85
N PRO A 228 4.41 -11.73 -15.78
CA PRO A 228 3.06 -12.15 -16.14
C PRO A 228 2.31 -12.76 -14.95
N ALA A 229 2.96 -13.61 -14.15
CA ALA A 229 2.34 -14.28 -13.02
C ALA A 229 1.86 -13.31 -11.94
N ILE A 230 2.68 -12.32 -11.56
CA ILE A 230 2.28 -11.33 -10.55
C ILE A 230 1.15 -10.42 -11.08
N MET A 231 1.18 -10.04 -12.35
CA MET A 231 0.10 -9.21 -12.92
C MET A 231 -1.21 -9.98 -12.96
N GLU A 232 -1.17 -11.26 -13.38
CA GLU A 232 -2.34 -12.13 -13.37
C GLU A 232 -2.89 -12.31 -11.95
N ALA A 233 -2.04 -12.59 -10.96
CA ALA A 233 -2.45 -12.78 -9.57
C ALA A 233 -3.09 -11.53 -8.97
N LEU A 234 -2.54 -10.35 -9.27
CA LEU A 234 -3.13 -9.09 -8.86
C LEU A 234 -4.52 -8.88 -9.49
N PHE A 235 -4.69 -9.21 -10.76
CA PHE A 235 -5.99 -9.05 -11.44
C PHE A 235 -7.03 -10.09 -10.98
N LYS A 236 -6.59 -11.30 -10.61
CA LYS A 236 -7.45 -12.35 -10.03
C LYS A 236 -7.94 -12.04 -8.61
N CYS A 237 -7.34 -11.10 -7.89
CA CYS A 237 -7.78 -10.82 -6.53
C CYS A 237 -9.26 -10.41 -6.49
N ASN A 238 -9.94 -10.61 -5.36
CA ASN A 238 -11.36 -10.27 -5.23
C ASN A 238 -11.60 -8.77 -4.99
N SER A 239 -10.54 -7.97 -4.77
CA SER A 239 -10.63 -6.52 -4.52
C SER A 239 -11.43 -5.79 -5.59
N TRP A 240 -12.18 -4.76 -5.19
CA TRP A 240 -12.98 -3.94 -6.10
C TRP A 240 -12.10 -3.25 -7.14
N ILE A 241 -10.95 -2.71 -6.72
CA ILE A 241 -9.98 -2.07 -7.60
C ILE A 241 -8.64 -2.80 -7.48
N ALA A 242 -8.04 -3.12 -8.62
CA ALA A 242 -6.63 -3.52 -8.73
C ALA A 242 -5.86 -2.40 -9.44
N ILE A 243 -4.80 -1.89 -8.80
CA ILE A 243 -3.97 -0.80 -9.33
C ILE A 243 -2.59 -1.34 -9.66
N VAL A 244 -2.14 -1.09 -10.89
CA VAL A 244 -0.75 -1.28 -11.29
C VAL A 244 -0.08 0.09 -11.36
N MET A 245 1.01 0.29 -10.61
CA MET A 245 1.78 1.52 -10.71
C MET A 245 2.40 1.63 -12.10
N ILE A 246 2.43 2.84 -12.67
CA ILE A 246 3.07 3.06 -13.98
C ILE A 246 4.53 2.59 -14.03
N THR A 247 5.24 2.66 -12.90
CA THR A 247 6.59 2.14 -12.78
C THR A 247 6.66 0.63 -12.94
N ASP A 248 5.69 -0.12 -12.41
CA ASP A 248 5.65 -1.57 -12.57
C ASP A 248 5.11 -1.94 -13.94
N LEU A 249 4.05 -1.26 -14.40
CA LEU A 249 3.46 -1.42 -15.73
C LEU A 249 4.49 -1.28 -16.85
N LEU A 250 5.52 -0.44 -16.68
CA LEU A 250 6.59 -0.22 -17.64
C LEU A 250 7.93 -0.84 -17.23
N ALA A 251 7.95 -1.66 -16.17
CA ALA A 251 9.13 -2.27 -15.58
C ALA A 251 10.30 -1.29 -15.36
N CYS A 252 9.98 -0.09 -14.86
CA CYS A 252 10.92 0.96 -14.53
C CYS A 252 11.84 0.53 -13.38
N LYS A 253 13.09 0.99 -13.43
CA LYS A 253 14.12 0.68 -12.42
C LYS A 253 14.30 1.78 -11.38
N TYR A 254 13.38 2.74 -11.32
CA TYR A 254 13.57 3.97 -10.56
C TYR A 254 12.36 4.39 -9.75
N ARG A 255 12.61 5.19 -8.72
CA ARG A 255 11.61 5.73 -7.81
C ARG A 255 11.30 7.19 -8.13
N PHE A 256 10.08 7.59 -7.77
CA PHE A 256 9.68 9.00 -7.73
C PHE A 256 9.89 9.62 -6.34
N ASN A 257 9.80 8.80 -5.28
CA ASN A 257 9.98 9.23 -3.91
C ASN A 257 10.79 8.20 -3.09
N VAL A 258 11.60 8.70 -2.17
CA VAL A 258 12.26 7.93 -1.11
C VAL A 258 11.84 8.53 0.24
N PRO A 259 10.95 7.86 1.00
CA PRO A 259 10.47 8.34 2.30
C PRO A 259 11.61 8.66 3.28
N GLY A 260 11.38 9.62 4.17
CA GLY A 260 12.34 10.01 5.21
C GLY A 260 13.57 10.77 4.71
N THR A 261 13.67 11.06 3.40
CA THR A 261 14.79 11.82 2.84
C THR A 261 14.38 13.24 2.45
N LYS A 262 15.28 14.20 2.67
CA LYS A 262 15.19 15.55 2.08
C LYS A 262 15.93 15.61 0.74
N ALA A 263 15.86 14.53 -0.05
CA ALA A 263 16.59 14.45 -1.31
C ALA A 263 15.96 15.41 -2.34
N THR A 264 16.80 16.19 -3.02
CA THR A 264 16.38 17.09 -4.12
C THR A 264 15.78 16.33 -5.32
N LEU A 265 15.92 15.01 -5.33
CA LEU A 265 15.43 14.12 -6.38
C LEU A 265 14.01 13.59 -6.14
N ASN A 266 13.45 13.75 -4.92
CA ASN A 266 12.06 13.38 -4.68
C ASN A 266 11.14 14.29 -5.51
N TRP A 267 10.14 13.69 -6.16
CA TRP A 267 9.10 14.38 -6.93
C TRP A 267 9.56 15.17 -8.16
N THR A 268 10.84 15.10 -8.53
CA THR A 268 11.37 15.81 -9.70
C THR A 268 11.54 14.90 -10.92
N ARG A 269 11.59 13.58 -10.71
CA ARG A 269 11.83 12.62 -11.78
C ARG A 269 10.65 12.53 -12.74
N ARG A 270 10.95 12.66 -14.04
CA ARG A 270 10.00 12.49 -15.15
C ARG A 270 10.23 11.16 -15.87
N MET A 271 9.16 10.67 -16.50
CA MET A 271 9.26 9.60 -17.48
C MET A 271 10.19 10.03 -18.61
N GLN A 272 11.13 9.16 -19.01
CA GLN A 272 12.16 9.49 -20.01
C GLN A 272 11.64 9.46 -21.46
N ARG A 273 10.37 9.09 -21.65
CA ARG A 273 9.74 8.95 -22.97
C ARG A 273 8.36 9.58 -22.91
N SER A 274 8.00 10.27 -23.99
CA SER A 274 6.65 10.77 -24.22
C SER A 274 5.65 9.62 -24.42
N VAL A 275 4.36 9.93 -24.29
CA VAL A 275 3.28 8.97 -24.55
C VAL A 275 3.33 8.45 -26.00
N ALA A 276 3.65 9.31 -26.96
CA ALA A 276 3.77 8.92 -28.38
C ALA A 276 4.89 7.90 -28.60
N GLU A 277 6.06 8.13 -27.98
CA GLU A 277 7.19 7.19 -28.06
C GLU A 277 6.88 5.87 -27.35
N LEU A 278 6.18 5.91 -26.21
CA LEU A 278 5.74 4.67 -25.53
C LEU A 278 4.77 3.89 -26.44
N LYS A 279 3.81 4.56 -27.07
CA LYS A 279 2.85 3.94 -28.00
C LYS A 279 3.50 3.34 -29.24
N SER A 280 4.60 3.92 -29.76
CA SER A 280 5.31 3.38 -30.93
C SER A 280 6.31 2.28 -30.59
N SER A 281 6.58 2.04 -29.30
CA SER A 281 7.55 1.04 -28.85
C SER A 281 7.01 -0.38 -28.99
N ARG A 282 7.61 -1.19 -29.86
CA ARG A 282 7.24 -2.63 -29.97
C ARG A 282 7.31 -3.37 -28.63
N LYS A 283 8.28 -3.04 -27.78
CA LYS A 283 8.42 -3.62 -26.43
C LYS A 283 7.21 -3.27 -25.55
N GLU A 284 6.85 -2.00 -25.48
CA GLU A 284 5.73 -1.56 -24.64
C GLU A 284 4.39 -1.99 -25.21
N GLN A 285 4.22 -2.03 -26.54
CA GLN A 285 3.05 -2.61 -27.19
C GLN A 285 2.84 -4.08 -26.79
N LYS A 286 3.90 -4.91 -26.87
CA LYS A 286 3.83 -6.31 -26.42
C LYS A 286 3.43 -6.42 -24.95
N ARG A 287 3.97 -5.54 -24.09
CA ARG A 287 3.61 -5.52 -22.67
C ARG A 287 2.16 -5.11 -22.44
N MET A 288 1.66 -4.09 -23.15
CA MET A 288 0.26 -3.68 -23.02
C MET A 288 -0.69 -4.75 -23.57
N GLN A 289 -0.31 -5.47 -24.63
CA GLN A 289 -1.04 -6.64 -25.13
C GLN A 289 -1.13 -7.73 -24.07
N LEU A 290 -0.01 -8.08 -23.42
CA LEU A 290 0.00 -9.04 -22.31
C LEU A 290 -0.95 -8.58 -21.18
N ILE A 291 -0.83 -7.32 -20.74
CA ILE A 291 -1.69 -6.78 -19.67
C ILE A 291 -3.17 -6.84 -20.06
N HIS A 292 -3.51 -6.47 -21.29
CA HIS A 292 -4.88 -6.55 -21.78
C HIS A 292 -5.42 -7.99 -21.78
N GLN A 293 -4.65 -8.95 -22.29
CA GLN A 293 -5.01 -10.37 -22.27
C GLN A 293 -5.22 -10.89 -20.84
N LEU A 294 -4.39 -10.46 -19.89
CA LEU A 294 -4.55 -10.84 -18.48
C LEU A 294 -5.81 -10.21 -17.87
N LEU A 295 -6.16 -8.96 -18.22
CA LEU A 295 -7.39 -8.32 -17.78
C LEU A 295 -8.63 -9.04 -18.33
N GLU A 296 -8.64 -9.41 -19.61
CA GLU A 296 -9.72 -10.21 -20.22
C GLU A 296 -9.82 -11.59 -19.56
N LYS A 297 -8.70 -12.30 -19.43
CA LYS A 297 -8.61 -13.63 -18.79
C LYS A 297 -9.18 -13.65 -17.37
N THR A 298 -9.05 -12.54 -16.65
CA THR A 298 -9.48 -12.41 -15.25
C THR A 298 -10.82 -11.70 -15.08
N GLY A 299 -11.50 -11.36 -16.18
CA GLY A 299 -12.82 -10.70 -16.15
C GLY A 299 -12.79 -9.29 -15.57
N ARG A 300 -11.66 -8.58 -15.69
CA ARG A 300 -11.52 -7.18 -15.25
C ARG A 300 -11.92 -6.17 -16.32
N VAL A 301 -11.92 -6.57 -17.59
CA VAL A 301 -12.41 -5.82 -18.76
C VAL A 301 -13.24 -6.73 -19.65
#